data_AF-A0A167WBM4-F1
#
_entry.id   AF-A0A167WBM4-F1
#
_cell.length_a   1.000
_cell.length_b   1.000
_cell.length_c   1.000
_cell.angle_alpha   90.00
_cell.angle_beta   90.00
_cell.angle_gamma   90.00
#
_symmetry.space_group_name_H-M   'P 1'
#
loop_
_entity.id
_entity.type
_entity.pdbx_description
1 polymer ?
#
loop_
_entity_poly.entity_id
_entity_poly.type
_entity_poly.pdbx_seq_one_letter_code
_entity_poly.pdbx_strand_id
1 'polypeptide(L)'
;MDEASKTRANSQENQPEPQQAELPPSQEEQTSPRTSPRKREADHDSSNGEPRQKRARLTQKNLALFDKMAKKKTSDPTDGSSTTTKTTSTTTSGFAVAARKNGILDPRSSKPPANLEEIRERHARSRLPRNLGFNNGLSAPQPDFVEGLELEKYLPFPVDEQVPGAALYQDDPHSLTLPHVAGEWRGPNGSMKEAELQSAYDGAALVHGRNEALAHMGQSDPPGHAVITTFTTDGTSLNLYAHYATPSAEDEDTLEYHQYPISTTNIKDTYQGHKDGRKGLRNVQDYAKQQSYAMKDQLKEHWKQNRDKLPPITEGINPPPTSDMEPPPPATDG
;
A
#
# COMPACT_ATOMS: atom_id res chain seq x y z
N MET A 1 16.38 -71.21 11.57
CA MET A 1 16.31 -70.34 12.75
C MET A 1 17.69 -69.77 12.94
N ASP A 2 17.77 -68.43 12.93
CA ASP A 2 18.86 -67.56 13.41
C ASP A 2 20.25 -67.72 12.76
N GLU A 3 21.10 -66.71 12.57
CA GLU A 3 21.06 -65.28 12.80
C GLU A 3 22.19 -64.66 11.96
N ALA A 4 22.20 -63.34 11.88
CA ALA A 4 23.14 -62.50 11.13
C ALA A 4 24.62 -62.58 11.56
N SER A 5 25.52 -62.11 10.68
CA SER A 5 26.53 -61.05 10.93
C SER A 5 27.89 -61.29 10.25
N LYS A 6 28.35 -60.35 9.41
CA LYS A 6 29.58 -59.51 9.56
C LYS A 6 30.16 -58.96 8.23
N THR A 7 29.96 -57.65 8.06
CA THR A 7 30.97 -56.56 7.93
C THR A 7 32.22 -56.66 7.03
N ARG A 8 32.38 -55.63 6.16
CA ARG A 8 33.61 -54.90 5.69
C ARG A 8 34.70 -55.73 4.95
N ALA A 9 35.39 -55.27 3.89
CA ALA A 9 35.87 -53.94 3.50
C ALA A 9 36.41 -53.95 2.03
N ASN A 10 36.72 -52.74 1.53
CA ASN A 10 37.69 -52.39 0.47
C ASN A 10 37.33 -52.62 -1.02
N SER A 11 37.17 -51.52 -1.77
CA SER A 11 38.27 -51.03 -2.64
C SER A 11 37.98 -49.61 -3.14
N GLN A 12 39.05 -48.81 -3.18
CA GLN A 12 39.15 -47.45 -3.70
C GLN A 12 39.03 -47.42 -5.22
N GLU A 13 38.37 -46.41 -5.81
CA GLU A 13 38.87 -45.77 -7.04
C GLU A 13 38.28 -44.37 -7.27
N ASN A 14 39.16 -43.37 -7.16
CA ASN A 14 39.29 -42.10 -7.89
C ASN A 14 38.04 -41.29 -8.32
N GLN A 15 37.85 -40.15 -7.64
CA GLN A 15 37.14 -38.98 -8.17
C GLN A 15 38.08 -38.09 -9.00
N PRO A 16 37.59 -37.39 -10.05
CA PRO A 16 38.21 -36.18 -10.57
C PRO A 16 37.66 -34.91 -9.90
N GLU A 17 38.60 -34.03 -9.53
CA GLU A 17 38.43 -32.69 -8.97
C GLU A 17 37.84 -31.69 -10.00
N PRO A 18 36.92 -30.78 -9.63
CA PRO A 18 36.45 -29.73 -10.54
C PRO A 18 37.42 -28.54 -10.57
N GLN A 19 37.86 -28.19 -11.77
CA GLN A 19 38.74 -27.07 -12.07
C GLN A 19 38.07 -25.72 -11.76
N GLN A 20 38.74 -24.91 -10.94
CA GLN A 20 38.46 -23.51 -10.71
C GLN A 20 38.97 -22.67 -11.89
N ALA A 21 38.13 -21.78 -12.41
CA ALA A 21 38.53 -20.82 -13.44
C ALA A 21 39.25 -19.62 -12.80
N GLU A 22 40.47 -19.37 -13.27
CA GLU A 22 41.33 -18.24 -12.91
C GLU A 22 40.78 -16.91 -13.44
N LEU A 23 40.85 -15.88 -12.59
CA LEU A 23 40.68 -14.47 -12.94
C LEU A 23 42.05 -13.87 -13.36
N PRO A 24 42.12 -13.03 -14.41
CA PRO A 24 43.34 -12.28 -14.72
C PRO A 24 43.48 -10.98 -13.90
N PRO A 25 44.71 -10.43 -13.79
CA PRO A 25 45.14 -9.56 -12.69
C PRO A 25 44.96 -8.05 -12.90
N SER A 26 44.96 -7.35 -11.77
CA SER A 26 44.95 -5.91 -11.54
C SER A 26 46.10 -5.15 -12.21
N GLN A 27 45.82 -3.93 -12.69
CA GLN A 27 46.81 -2.87 -12.89
C GLN A 27 46.63 -1.76 -11.85
N GLU A 28 47.74 -1.38 -11.23
CA GLU A 28 47.88 -0.32 -10.24
C GLU A 28 47.94 1.08 -10.85
N GLU A 29 47.30 2.01 -10.12
CA GLU A 29 47.80 3.33 -9.72
C GLU A 29 48.20 4.37 -10.79
N GLN A 30 47.32 5.37 -10.95
CA GLN A 30 47.77 6.73 -11.27
C GLN A 30 46.97 7.79 -10.49
N THR A 31 47.74 8.75 -10.01
CA THR A 31 47.52 9.73 -8.95
C THR A 31 46.51 10.85 -9.25
N SER A 32 45.93 11.37 -8.16
CA SER A 32 45.02 12.52 -8.01
C SER A 32 45.45 13.83 -8.71
N PRO A 33 44.52 14.79 -8.96
CA PRO A 33 44.25 15.79 -7.91
C PRO A 33 42.80 16.29 -7.80
N ARG A 34 42.33 16.30 -6.55
CA ARG A 34 41.69 17.43 -5.81
C ARG A 34 41.05 18.54 -6.66
N THR A 35 39.71 18.60 -6.67
CA THR A 35 38.95 19.81 -7.00
C THR A 35 37.85 20.10 -5.98
N SER A 36 37.80 21.37 -5.59
CA SER A 36 37.03 22.00 -4.52
C SER A 36 35.50 22.04 -4.76
N PRO A 37 34.68 22.24 -3.71
CA PRO A 37 33.22 22.25 -3.81
C PRO A 37 32.72 23.53 -4.46
N ARG A 38 32.01 23.40 -5.58
CA ARG A 38 31.41 24.53 -6.32
C ARG A 38 30.03 24.87 -5.73
N LYS A 39 30.02 26.01 -5.06
CA LYS A 39 28.88 26.87 -4.67
C LYS A 39 27.87 26.97 -5.84
N ARG A 40 26.60 26.63 -5.62
CA ARG A 40 25.49 27.00 -6.53
C ARG A 40 24.84 28.27 -6.00
N GLU A 41 25.02 29.34 -6.77
CA GLU A 41 24.14 30.51 -6.75
C GLU A 41 22.77 30.14 -7.34
N ALA A 42 21.76 30.79 -6.78
CA ALA A 42 20.39 30.80 -7.23
C ALA A 42 20.21 31.87 -8.31
N ASP A 43 19.36 31.60 -9.30
CA ASP A 43 18.28 32.46 -9.80
C ASP A 43 17.76 31.90 -11.13
N HIS A 44 16.50 31.44 -11.18
CA HIS A 44 15.44 32.15 -11.89
C HIS A 44 14.08 31.44 -11.77
N ASP A 45 13.14 32.26 -11.31
CA ASP A 45 11.68 32.27 -11.34
C ASP A 45 10.96 31.49 -12.47
N SER A 46 10.00 30.64 -12.09
CA SER A 46 8.75 30.46 -12.84
C SER A 46 7.67 29.82 -11.95
N SER A 47 6.58 30.58 -11.82
CA SER A 47 5.40 30.32 -11.04
C SER A 47 4.47 29.32 -11.71
N ASN A 48 4.01 28.33 -10.92
CA ASN A 48 2.61 27.91 -10.93
C ASN A 48 2.32 27.18 -9.61
N GLY A 49 1.72 27.91 -8.69
CA GLY A 49 1.47 27.47 -7.32
C GLY A 49 0.21 26.62 -7.21
N GLU A 50 0.38 25.32 -7.02
CA GLU A 50 -0.58 24.55 -6.21
C GLU A 50 -0.34 24.86 -4.72
N PRO A 51 -1.40 25.00 -3.90
CA PRO A 51 -1.25 25.28 -2.48
C PRO A 51 -0.69 24.05 -1.77
N ARG A 52 0.65 23.97 -1.69
CA ARG A 52 1.34 23.05 -0.78
C ARG A 52 0.85 23.36 0.63
N GLN A 53 0.06 22.45 1.20
CA GLN A 53 -0.34 22.51 2.59
C GLN A 53 0.93 22.69 3.43
N LYS A 54 1.08 23.88 4.01
CA LYS A 54 2.23 24.27 4.83
C LYS A 54 2.22 23.37 6.06
N ARG A 55 2.98 22.27 6.03
CA ARG A 55 3.34 21.54 7.26
C ARG A 55 3.90 22.56 8.23
N ALA A 56 3.27 22.68 9.41
CA ALA A 56 3.69 23.62 10.43
C ALA A 56 5.16 23.34 10.80
N ARG A 57 6.07 24.17 10.29
CA ARG A 57 7.49 24.09 10.67
C ARG A 57 7.60 24.61 12.10
N LEU A 58 8.26 23.84 12.96
CA LEU A 58 8.65 24.32 14.28
C LEU A 58 9.51 25.57 14.07
N THR A 59 8.95 26.74 14.33
CA THR A 59 9.71 27.98 14.24
C THR A 59 10.64 28.07 15.44
N GLN A 60 11.73 28.84 15.32
CA GLN A 60 12.62 29.12 16.44
C GLN A 60 11.87 29.75 17.63
N LYS A 61 10.76 30.48 17.36
CA LYS A 61 9.84 30.97 18.39
C LYS A 61 9.12 29.84 19.11
N ASN A 62 8.63 28.82 18.38
CA ASN A 62 7.95 27.66 18.97
C ASN A 62 8.92 26.83 19.82
N LEU A 63 10.18 26.70 19.37
CA LEU A 63 11.24 25.99 20.11
C LEU A 63 11.61 26.73 21.40
N ALA A 64 11.79 28.05 21.33
CA ALA A 64 12.06 28.89 22.51
C ALA A 64 10.88 28.91 23.51
N LEU A 65 9.64 28.80 23.01
CA LEU A 65 8.44 28.63 23.85
C LEU A 65 8.47 27.28 24.59
N PHE A 66 8.88 26.22 23.90
CA PHE A 66 9.01 24.88 24.48
C PHE A 66 10.07 24.85 25.58
N ASP A 67 11.25 25.44 25.34
CA ASP A 67 12.33 25.55 26.34
C ASP A 67 11.94 26.40 27.55
N LYS A 68 11.11 27.43 27.35
CA LYS A 68 10.55 28.24 28.44
C LYS A 68 9.58 27.46 29.33
N MET A 69 8.81 26.53 28.76
CA MET A 69 7.88 25.69 29.52
C MET A 69 8.62 24.66 30.39
N ALA A 70 9.75 24.15 29.92
CA ALA A 70 10.58 23.21 30.70
C ALA A 70 11.26 23.85 31.93
N LYS A 71 11.52 25.17 31.89
CA LYS A 71 12.23 25.89 32.97
C LYS A 71 11.32 26.41 34.09
N LYS A 72 10.00 26.27 33.99
CA LYS A 72 9.05 26.82 34.97
C LYS A 72 8.67 25.79 36.05
N LYS A 73 9.65 25.34 36.84
CA LYS A 73 9.40 24.59 38.09
C LYS A 73 10.53 24.87 39.09
N THR A 74 10.36 25.97 39.84
CA THR A 74 10.83 26.20 41.22
C THR A 74 10.63 27.68 41.54
N SER A 75 9.45 28.05 42.01
CA SER A 75 9.26 29.24 42.84
C SER A 75 8.06 29.00 43.74
N ASP A 76 8.30 29.14 45.05
CA ASP A 76 7.31 29.00 46.13
C ASP A 76 6.04 29.83 45.89
N PRO A 77 4.88 29.38 46.38
CA PRO A 77 3.63 30.09 46.16
C PRO A 77 3.49 31.22 47.19
N THR A 78 3.71 32.46 46.76
CA THR A 78 3.18 33.65 47.46
C THR A 78 1.85 34.05 46.82
N ASP A 79 0.85 34.21 47.68
CA ASP A 79 -0.55 34.52 47.39
C ASP A 79 -0.73 35.63 46.35
N GLY A 80 -1.39 35.27 45.25
CA GLY A 80 -1.80 36.17 44.19
C GLY A 80 -2.93 35.55 43.40
N SER A 81 -4.15 35.87 43.80
CA SER A 81 -5.40 35.46 43.16
C SER A 81 -5.37 35.80 41.66
N SER A 82 -5.10 34.77 40.84
CA SER A 82 -5.16 34.83 39.39
C SER A 82 -6.02 33.67 38.93
N THR A 83 -7.17 33.98 38.34
CA THR A 83 -8.12 33.04 37.73
C THR A 83 -7.48 32.37 36.51
N THR A 84 -6.58 31.43 36.77
CA THR A 84 -5.97 30.59 35.76
C THR A 84 -6.92 29.44 35.45
N THR A 85 -7.43 29.43 34.22
CA THR A 85 -8.20 28.30 33.70
C THR A 85 -7.31 27.06 33.76
N LYS A 86 -7.63 26.13 34.68
CA LYS A 86 -6.87 24.88 34.83
C LYS A 86 -7.10 23.98 33.62
N THR A 87 -6.20 24.06 32.64
CA THR A 87 -6.16 23.10 31.55
C THR A 87 -5.65 21.77 32.08
N THR A 88 -6.48 20.74 32.06
CA THR A 88 -6.08 19.38 32.43
C THR A 88 -5.28 18.78 31.28
N SER A 89 -4.02 18.42 31.52
CA SER A 89 -3.17 17.79 30.50
C SER A 89 -3.73 16.42 30.09
N THR A 90 -3.67 16.08 28.81
CA THR A 90 -4.09 14.77 28.27
C THR A 90 -3.30 13.59 28.83
N THR A 91 -2.14 13.86 29.43
CA THR A 91 -1.27 12.86 30.05
C THR A 91 -1.47 12.70 31.56
N THR A 92 -2.32 13.52 32.19
CA THR A 92 -2.60 13.40 33.62
C THR A 92 -3.63 12.31 33.89
N SER A 93 -3.50 11.61 35.02
CA SER A 93 -4.44 10.54 35.43
C SER A 93 -5.90 10.99 35.49
N GLY A 94 -6.16 12.29 35.70
CA GLY A 94 -7.49 12.88 35.69
C GLY A 94 -8.12 13.07 34.30
N PHE A 95 -7.34 12.96 33.21
CA PHE A 95 -7.86 13.15 31.86
C PHE A 95 -8.93 12.11 31.49
N ALA A 96 -8.67 10.82 31.77
CA ALA A 96 -9.62 9.76 31.46
C ALA A 96 -10.96 9.94 32.19
N VAL A 97 -10.90 10.40 33.44
CA VAL A 97 -12.10 10.70 34.25
C VAL A 97 -12.85 11.91 33.67
N ALA A 98 -12.13 12.98 33.33
CA ALA A 98 -12.73 14.16 32.72
C ALA A 98 -13.33 13.85 31.33
N ALA A 99 -12.65 13.07 30.49
CA ALA A 99 -13.13 12.64 29.18
C ALA A 99 -14.42 11.82 29.29
N ARG A 100 -14.47 10.84 30.21
CA ARG A 100 -15.68 10.07 30.50
C ARG A 100 -16.82 10.96 31.02
N LYS A 101 -16.53 11.90 31.92
CA LYS A 101 -17.51 12.88 32.41
C LYS A 101 -18.07 13.76 31.30
N ASN A 102 -17.26 14.03 30.28
CA ASN A 102 -17.65 14.77 29.08
C ASN A 102 -18.35 13.89 28.02
N GLY A 103 -18.70 12.64 28.35
CA GLY A 103 -19.41 11.74 27.44
C GLY A 103 -18.53 11.06 26.39
N ILE A 104 -17.20 11.14 26.51
CA ILE A 104 -16.28 10.41 25.65
C ILE A 104 -16.12 9.00 26.22
N LEU A 105 -16.74 8.03 25.56
CA LEU A 105 -16.75 6.63 25.96
C LEU A 105 -15.60 5.87 25.29
N ASP A 106 -15.08 4.86 26.00
CA ASP A 106 -14.17 3.90 25.39
C ASP A 106 -14.94 2.91 24.48
N PRO A 107 -14.28 2.23 23.52
CA PRO A 107 -14.96 1.35 22.58
C PRO A 107 -15.82 0.25 23.21
N ARG A 108 -15.48 -0.21 24.43
CA ARG A 108 -16.24 -1.24 25.15
C ARG A 108 -17.52 -0.70 25.79
N SER A 109 -17.54 0.59 26.10
CA SER A 109 -18.67 1.30 26.70
C SER A 109 -19.54 2.01 25.66
N SER A 110 -19.07 2.11 24.42
CA SER A 110 -19.78 2.73 23.30
C SER A 110 -20.87 1.81 22.74
N LYS A 111 -21.96 2.40 22.27
CA LYS A 111 -22.99 1.69 21.50
C LYS A 111 -22.61 1.69 20.01
N PRO A 112 -22.90 0.61 19.26
CA PRO A 112 -22.71 0.63 17.82
C PRO A 112 -23.58 1.72 17.17
N PRO A 113 -23.12 2.35 16.08
CA PRO A 113 -23.92 3.32 15.36
C PRO A 113 -25.12 2.63 14.68
N ALA A 114 -26.22 3.36 14.49
CA ALA A 114 -27.45 2.81 13.89
C ALA A 114 -27.26 2.28 12.46
N ASN A 115 -26.26 2.79 11.73
CA ASN A 115 -25.89 2.37 10.40
C ASN A 115 -24.69 1.41 10.37
N LEU A 116 -24.41 0.68 11.46
CA LEU A 116 -23.27 -0.23 11.53
C LEU A 116 -23.27 -1.26 10.40
N GLU A 117 -24.42 -1.85 10.06
CA GLU A 117 -24.50 -2.83 8.96
C GLU A 117 -24.25 -2.19 7.59
N GLU A 118 -24.75 -0.97 7.34
CA GLU A 118 -24.45 -0.23 6.12
C GLU A 118 -22.95 0.09 6.01
N ILE A 119 -22.32 0.48 7.13
CA ILE A 119 -20.87 0.69 7.22
C ILE A 119 -20.14 -0.61 6.89
N ARG A 120 -20.55 -1.74 7.48
CA ARG A 120 -19.96 -3.06 7.22
C ARG A 120 -20.11 -3.48 5.76
N GLU A 121 -21.30 -3.33 5.18
CA GLU A 121 -21.56 -3.62 3.78
C GLU A 121 -20.73 -2.74 2.85
N ARG A 122 -20.54 -1.46 3.18
CA ARG A 122 -19.68 -0.54 2.43
C ARG A 122 -18.22 -0.99 2.47
N HIS A 123 -17.71 -1.37 3.64
CA HIS A 123 -16.35 -1.90 3.79
C HIS A 123 -16.15 -3.27 3.13
N ALA A 124 -17.20 -4.10 3.06
CA ALA A 124 -17.14 -5.44 2.48
C ALA A 124 -17.27 -5.46 0.95
N ARG A 125 -17.73 -4.36 0.32
CA ARG A 125 -17.81 -4.27 -1.13
C ARG A 125 -16.43 -4.07 -1.74
N SER A 126 -16.05 -4.99 -2.62
CA SER A 126 -14.81 -4.94 -3.39
C SER A 126 -15.08 -5.17 -4.86
N ARG A 127 -14.24 -4.56 -5.69
CA ARG A 127 -14.24 -4.77 -7.15
C ARG A 127 -13.38 -5.96 -7.57
N LEU A 128 -12.86 -6.72 -6.60
CA LEU A 128 -12.18 -7.98 -6.88
C LEU A 128 -13.24 -9.05 -7.26
N PRO A 129 -13.13 -9.68 -8.45
CA PRO A 129 -14.01 -10.78 -8.84
C PRO A 129 -14.03 -11.89 -7.78
N ARG A 130 -15.19 -12.47 -7.46
CA ARG A 130 -15.36 -13.41 -6.31
C ARG A 130 -14.72 -14.80 -6.49
N ASN A 131 -14.32 -15.17 -7.70
CA ASN A 131 -13.86 -16.51 -8.06
C ASN A 131 -12.61 -16.43 -8.97
N LEU A 132 -11.50 -15.93 -8.44
CA LEU A 132 -10.21 -15.81 -9.12
C LEU A 132 -9.25 -16.98 -8.82
N GLY A 133 -9.74 -18.08 -8.28
CA GLY A 133 -8.90 -19.19 -7.82
C GLY A 133 -8.34 -18.96 -6.41
N PHE A 134 -7.74 -17.79 -6.14
CA PHE A 134 -7.15 -17.51 -4.82
C PHE A 134 -8.16 -17.01 -3.77
N ASN A 135 -9.32 -16.51 -4.20
CA ASN A 135 -10.34 -15.90 -3.32
C ASN A 135 -11.71 -16.59 -3.36
N ASN A 136 -11.80 -17.83 -3.85
CA ASN A 136 -13.03 -18.62 -4.07
C ASN A 136 -14.01 -18.58 -2.87
N GLY A 137 -14.92 -17.62 -2.86
CA GLY A 137 -15.89 -17.41 -1.78
C GLY A 137 -15.34 -16.73 -0.51
N LEU A 138 -14.08 -16.30 -0.52
CA LEU A 138 -13.49 -15.49 0.54
C LEU A 138 -13.94 -14.03 0.42
N SER A 139 -13.98 -13.34 1.57
CA SER A 139 -14.15 -11.89 1.60
C SER A 139 -12.99 -11.20 0.88
N ALA A 140 -13.24 -10.00 0.39
CA ALA A 140 -12.20 -9.16 -0.18
C ALA A 140 -11.05 -8.91 0.81
N PRO A 141 -9.81 -8.73 0.31
CA PRO A 141 -8.69 -8.33 1.15
C PRO A 141 -9.00 -7.01 1.88
N GLN A 142 -8.72 -6.98 3.17
CA GLN A 142 -8.94 -5.82 4.05
C GLN A 142 -7.68 -5.61 4.89
N PRO A 143 -6.57 -5.18 4.26
CA PRO A 143 -5.32 -5.03 4.99
C PRO A 143 -5.44 -3.93 6.05
N ASP A 144 -4.81 -4.14 7.20
CA ASP A 144 -4.75 -3.13 8.28
C ASP A 144 -4.09 -1.82 7.82
N PHE A 145 -3.17 -1.93 6.86
CA PHE A 145 -2.46 -0.85 6.22
C PHE A 145 -2.37 -1.07 4.72
N VAL A 146 -2.59 -0.02 3.94
CA VAL A 146 -2.33 -0.05 2.50
C VAL A 146 -1.95 1.32 2.01
N GLU A 147 -0.99 1.39 1.07
CA GLU A 147 -0.65 2.62 0.37
C GLU A 147 -0.77 2.45 -1.13
N GLY A 148 -1.52 3.37 -1.72
CA GLY A 148 -1.74 3.48 -3.16
C GLY A 148 -2.10 4.91 -3.54
N LEU A 149 -2.55 5.09 -4.77
CA LEU A 149 -3.06 6.37 -5.25
C LEU A 149 -4.59 6.38 -5.17
N GLU A 150 -5.17 7.51 -4.80
CA GLU A 150 -6.62 7.69 -4.89
C GLU A 150 -7.10 7.62 -6.34
N LEU A 151 -8.32 7.15 -6.54
CA LEU A 151 -8.95 6.97 -7.85
C LEU A 151 -8.87 8.24 -8.72
N GLU A 152 -9.06 9.41 -8.12
CA GLU A 152 -9.00 10.72 -8.79
C GLU A 152 -7.68 10.97 -9.53
N LYS A 153 -6.56 10.35 -9.09
CA LYS A 153 -5.26 10.51 -9.75
C LYS A 153 -5.21 9.88 -11.14
N TYR A 154 -6.09 8.92 -11.43
CA TYR A 154 -6.16 8.23 -12.72
C TYR A 154 -6.99 8.99 -13.75
N LEU A 155 -7.86 9.91 -13.33
CA LEU A 155 -8.67 10.71 -14.26
C LEU A 155 -7.81 11.41 -15.34
N PRO A 156 -8.27 11.43 -16.61
CA PRO A 156 -9.60 11.02 -17.09
C PRO A 156 -9.72 9.53 -17.46
N PHE A 157 -8.75 8.68 -17.11
CA PHE A 157 -8.84 7.24 -17.35
C PHE A 157 -9.70 6.58 -16.25
N PRO A 158 -10.85 5.94 -16.59
CA PRO A 158 -11.74 5.28 -15.63
C PRO A 158 -11.19 3.90 -15.24
N VAL A 159 -10.10 3.91 -14.47
CA VAL A 159 -9.33 2.69 -14.13
C VAL A 159 -10.16 1.62 -13.43
N ASP A 160 -11.14 2.00 -12.60
CA ASP A 160 -12.01 1.08 -11.85
C ASP A 160 -13.08 0.40 -12.72
N GLU A 161 -13.30 0.90 -13.93
CA GLU A 161 -14.18 0.30 -14.94
C GLU A 161 -13.39 -0.54 -15.95
N GLN A 162 -12.14 -0.12 -16.24
CA GLN A 162 -11.31 -0.69 -17.31
C GLN A 162 -10.36 -1.79 -16.82
N VAL A 163 -10.05 -1.80 -15.52
CA VAL A 163 -9.10 -2.74 -14.90
C VAL A 163 -9.78 -3.43 -13.71
N PRO A 164 -10.23 -4.68 -13.87
CA PRO A 164 -10.78 -5.48 -12.77
C PRO A 164 -9.80 -5.57 -11.60
N GLY A 165 -10.31 -5.49 -10.37
CA GLY A 165 -9.46 -5.54 -9.17
C GLY A 165 -8.53 -4.35 -8.95
N ALA A 166 -8.59 -3.29 -9.76
CA ALA A 166 -7.72 -2.12 -9.58
C ALA A 166 -7.98 -1.35 -8.29
N ALA A 167 -9.23 -1.28 -7.82
CA ALA A 167 -9.60 -0.62 -6.57
C ALA A 167 -9.95 -1.66 -5.50
N LEU A 168 -9.35 -1.54 -4.31
CA LEU A 168 -9.60 -2.48 -3.21
C LEU A 168 -11.02 -2.35 -2.67
N TYR A 169 -11.45 -1.11 -2.44
CA TYR A 169 -12.77 -0.78 -1.90
C TYR A 169 -13.69 -0.25 -3.00
N GLN A 170 -14.90 -0.77 -3.07
CA GLN A 170 -15.92 -0.30 -4.01
C GLN A 170 -16.62 0.95 -3.43
N ASP A 171 -17.06 1.85 -4.32
CA ASP A 171 -17.95 2.98 -4.00
C ASP A 171 -17.37 4.05 -3.04
N ASP A 172 -16.04 4.09 -2.89
CA ASP A 172 -15.32 5.17 -2.20
C ASP A 172 -14.46 5.96 -3.21
N PRO A 173 -14.71 7.26 -3.45
CA PRO A 173 -13.86 8.08 -4.32
C PRO A 173 -12.43 8.23 -3.77
N HIS A 174 -12.22 8.01 -2.47
CA HIS A 174 -10.90 7.94 -1.84
C HIS A 174 -10.33 6.52 -1.80
N SER A 175 -10.96 5.57 -2.50
CA SER A 175 -10.45 4.21 -2.63
C SER A 175 -9.05 4.21 -3.24
N LEU A 176 -8.16 3.47 -2.58
CA LEU A 176 -6.80 3.30 -3.04
C LEU A 176 -6.76 2.32 -4.21
N THR A 177 -6.12 2.76 -5.28
CA THR A 177 -6.13 2.12 -6.58
C THR A 177 -4.73 1.69 -6.97
N LEU A 178 -4.62 0.41 -7.36
CA LEU A 178 -3.40 -0.33 -7.67
C LEU A 178 -2.32 -0.10 -6.60
N PRO A 179 -2.61 -0.37 -5.31
CA PRO A 179 -1.62 -0.24 -4.26
C PRO A 179 -0.49 -1.24 -4.46
N HIS A 180 0.73 -0.80 -4.16
CA HIS A 180 1.94 -1.63 -4.30
C HIS A 180 2.53 -2.04 -2.95
N VAL A 181 1.91 -1.59 -1.84
CA VAL A 181 2.26 -2.05 -0.49
C VAL A 181 1.03 -2.19 0.40
N ALA A 182 0.97 -3.30 1.13
CA ALA A 182 -0.01 -3.56 2.17
C ALA A 182 0.66 -4.10 3.44
N GLY A 183 -0.01 -4.01 4.57
CA GLY A 183 0.56 -4.36 5.87
C GLY A 183 -0.48 -4.88 6.84
N GLU A 184 -0.09 -5.92 7.58
CA GLU A 184 -0.88 -6.57 8.62
C GLU A 184 -0.31 -6.28 10.00
N TRP A 185 -1.18 -5.88 10.92
CA TRP A 185 -0.82 -5.57 12.30
C TRP A 185 -1.41 -6.59 13.25
N ARG A 186 -0.57 -7.08 14.16
CA ARG A 186 -1.04 -7.84 15.31
C ARG A 186 -0.70 -7.11 16.59
N GLY A 187 -1.61 -7.20 17.54
CA GLY A 187 -1.27 -6.83 18.91
C GLY A 187 -0.23 -7.81 19.48
N PRO A 188 0.36 -7.51 20.64
CA PRO A 188 1.34 -8.39 21.30
C PRO A 188 0.86 -9.82 21.56
N ASN A 189 -0.46 -10.04 21.56
CA ASN A 189 -1.10 -11.34 21.78
C ASN A 189 -1.72 -11.94 20.50
N GLY A 190 -1.57 -11.27 19.35
CA GLY A 190 -2.12 -11.75 18.07
C GLY A 190 -1.21 -12.79 17.42
N SER A 191 -1.79 -13.64 16.57
CA SER A 191 -1.05 -14.67 15.87
C SER A 191 -0.30 -14.09 14.67
N MET A 192 1.03 -14.11 14.71
CA MET A 192 1.84 -13.73 13.55
C MET A 192 1.69 -14.70 12.37
N LYS A 193 1.28 -15.96 12.62
CA LYS A 193 0.95 -16.90 11.54
C LYS A 193 -0.31 -16.50 10.79
N GLU A 194 -1.32 -15.99 11.50
CA GLU A 194 -2.52 -15.45 10.87
C GLU A 194 -2.21 -14.17 10.10
N ALA A 195 -1.33 -13.31 10.63
CA ALA A 195 -0.84 -12.13 9.91
C ALA A 195 -0.11 -12.50 8.63
N GLU A 196 0.77 -13.50 8.68
CA GLU A 196 1.50 -13.99 7.51
C GLU A 196 0.55 -14.53 6.43
N LEU A 197 -0.47 -15.31 6.82
CA LEU A 197 -1.46 -15.83 5.88
C LEU A 197 -2.34 -14.73 5.27
N GLN A 198 -2.81 -13.77 6.08
CA GLN A 198 -3.59 -12.64 5.59
C GLN A 198 -2.75 -11.76 4.66
N SER A 199 -1.49 -11.51 5.02
CA SER A 199 -0.54 -10.77 4.18
C SER A 199 -0.28 -11.45 2.84
N ALA A 200 -0.27 -12.79 2.80
CA ALA A 200 -0.18 -13.56 1.55
C ALA A 200 -1.41 -13.35 0.67
N TYR A 201 -2.60 -13.37 1.28
CA TYR A 201 -3.86 -13.14 0.57
C TYR A 201 -3.97 -11.71 0.02
N ASP A 202 -3.60 -10.70 0.82
CA ASP A 202 -3.54 -9.31 0.36
C ASP A 202 -2.54 -9.17 -0.79
N GLY A 203 -1.34 -9.72 -0.63
CA GLY A 203 -0.30 -9.69 -1.66
C GLY A 203 -0.76 -10.32 -2.98
N ALA A 204 -1.47 -11.45 -2.94
CA ALA A 204 -2.05 -12.09 -4.11
C ALA A 204 -3.06 -11.18 -4.83
N ALA A 205 -3.94 -10.53 -4.08
CA ALA A 205 -4.92 -9.59 -4.65
C ALA A 205 -4.24 -8.36 -5.30
N LEU A 206 -3.19 -7.84 -4.66
CA LEU A 206 -2.40 -6.72 -5.19
C LEU A 206 -1.67 -7.12 -6.48
N VAL A 207 -1.09 -8.33 -6.54
CA VAL A 207 -0.47 -8.87 -7.76
C VAL A 207 -1.51 -9.05 -8.86
N HIS A 208 -2.69 -9.57 -8.53
CA HIS A 208 -3.78 -9.71 -9.49
C HIS A 208 -4.17 -8.35 -10.11
N GLY A 209 -4.46 -7.33 -9.29
CA GLY A 209 -4.82 -6.01 -9.81
C GLY A 209 -3.74 -5.39 -10.69
N ARG A 210 -2.45 -5.58 -10.34
CA ARG A 210 -1.33 -5.15 -11.18
C ARG A 210 -1.29 -5.90 -12.52
N ASN A 211 -1.48 -7.21 -12.50
CA ASN A 211 -1.47 -8.03 -13.73
C ASN A 211 -2.61 -7.62 -14.67
N GLU A 212 -3.81 -7.36 -14.14
CA GLU A 212 -4.93 -6.83 -14.93
C GLU A 212 -4.59 -5.46 -15.55
N ALA A 213 -3.91 -4.59 -14.81
CA ALA A 213 -3.48 -3.28 -15.32
C ALA A 213 -2.46 -3.42 -16.46
N LEU A 214 -1.49 -4.34 -16.33
CA LEU A 214 -0.52 -4.63 -17.37
C LEU A 214 -1.18 -5.26 -18.61
N ALA A 215 -2.07 -6.24 -18.40
CA ALA A 215 -2.80 -6.91 -19.46
C ALA A 215 -3.67 -5.92 -20.25
N HIS A 216 -4.29 -4.94 -19.59
CA HIS A 216 -5.02 -3.86 -20.23
C HIS A 216 -4.16 -3.07 -21.24
N MET A 217 -2.84 -2.98 -20.99
CA MET A 217 -1.87 -2.33 -21.88
C MET A 217 -1.18 -3.31 -22.86
N GLY A 218 -1.58 -4.58 -22.89
CA GLY A 218 -0.91 -5.64 -23.65
C GLY A 218 0.50 -5.97 -23.13
N GLN A 219 0.75 -5.73 -21.84
CA GLN A 219 2.02 -5.97 -21.16
C GLN A 219 1.88 -7.10 -20.12
N SER A 220 3.01 -7.64 -19.69
CA SER A 220 3.09 -8.60 -18.59
C SER A 220 4.40 -8.42 -17.84
N ASP A 221 4.39 -8.65 -16.53
CA ASP A 221 5.64 -8.83 -15.78
C ASP A 221 6.30 -10.16 -16.20
N PRO A 222 7.64 -10.27 -16.21
CA PRO A 222 8.31 -11.56 -16.39
C PRO A 222 7.91 -12.55 -15.29
N PRO A 223 7.81 -13.86 -15.59
CA PRO A 223 7.52 -14.86 -14.56
C PRO A 223 8.50 -14.76 -13.37
N GLY A 224 7.97 -14.77 -12.15
CA GLY A 224 8.77 -14.65 -10.94
C GLY A 224 9.21 -13.23 -10.58
N HIS A 225 8.81 -12.20 -11.35
CA HIS A 225 9.15 -10.82 -11.05
C HIS A 225 8.23 -10.24 -9.97
N ALA A 226 8.81 -9.80 -8.84
CA ALA A 226 8.06 -9.24 -7.73
C ALA A 226 8.19 -7.71 -7.68
N VAL A 227 7.03 -7.04 -7.69
CA VAL A 227 6.93 -5.58 -7.49
C VAL A 227 6.10 -5.24 -6.26
N ILE A 228 5.11 -6.08 -5.96
CA ILE A 228 4.26 -5.94 -4.79
C ILE A 228 5.03 -6.40 -3.56
N THR A 229 4.97 -5.59 -2.51
CA THR A 229 5.55 -5.93 -1.20
C THR A 229 4.46 -5.88 -0.14
N THR A 230 4.45 -6.83 0.79
CA THR A 230 3.65 -6.69 2.01
C THR A 230 4.53 -6.74 3.24
N PHE A 231 3.96 -6.42 4.39
CA PHE A 231 4.63 -6.61 5.66
C PHE A 231 3.68 -7.11 6.75
N THR A 232 4.26 -7.74 7.77
CA THR A 232 3.54 -8.08 9.01
C THR A 232 4.32 -7.55 10.20
N THR A 233 3.64 -7.06 11.24
CA THR A 233 4.29 -6.74 12.50
C THR A 233 3.40 -6.90 13.72
N ASP A 234 3.98 -7.40 14.82
CA ASP A 234 3.40 -7.42 16.17
C ASP A 234 3.90 -6.26 17.05
N GLY A 235 4.62 -5.31 16.44
CA GLY A 235 5.34 -4.24 17.11
C GLY A 235 6.68 -4.67 17.73
N THR A 236 7.09 -5.92 17.61
CA THR A 236 8.42 -6.44 18.01
C THR A 236 9.23 -6.88 16.80
N SER A 237 8.61 -7.63 15.88
CA SER A 237 9.20 -8.07 14.62
C SER A 237 8.53 -7.35 13.45
N LEU A 238 9.31 -6.97 12.45
CA LEU A 238 8.84 -6.52 11.14
C LEU A 238 9.31 -7.53 10.10
N ASN A 239 8.37 -8.19 9.43
CA ASN A 239 8.65 -9.08 8.30
C ASN A 239 8.22 -8.41 7.01
N LEU A 240 9.07 -8.43 5.98
CA LEU A 240 8.78 -7.92 4.65
C LEU A 240 8.72 -9.10 3.67
N TYR A 241 7.73 -9.10 2.78
CA TYR A 241 7.51 -10.15 1.80
C TYR A 241 7.37 -9.59 0.39
N ALA A 242 7.96 -10.27 -0.58
CA ALA A 242 7.80 -10.01 -2.00
C ALA A 242 6.70 -10.91 -2.56
N HIS A 243 5.87 -10.36 -3.46
CA HIS A 243 4.79 -11.11 -4.10
C HIS A 243 4.89 -11.09 -5.61
N TYR A 244 4.63 -12.24 -6.20
CA TYR A 244 4.64 -12.45 -7.65
C TYR A 244 3.68 -13.58 -8.02
N ALA A 245 3.35 -13.66 -9.31
CA ALA A 245 2.59 -14.78 -9.86
C ALA A 245 3.43 -15.56 -10.87
N THR A 246 3.16 -16.85 -11.00
CA THR A 246 3.67 -17.72 -12.07
C THR A 246 2.53 -18.56 -12.61
N PRO A 247 2.59 -19.03 -13.87
CA PRO A 247 1.73 -20.10 -14.33
C PRO A 247 1.83 -21.31 -13.39
N SER A 248 0.71 -21.98 -13.14
CA SER A 248 0.68 -23.23 -12.37
C SER A 248 1.41 -24.33 -13.14
N ALA A 249 2.06 -25.22 -12.39
CA ALA A 249 2.67 -26.42 -12.97
C ALA A 249 1.62 -27.44 -13.45
N GLU A 250 0.39 -27.36 -12.92
CA GLU A 250 -0.69 -28.30 -13.22
C GLU A 250 -1.59 -27.83 -14.36
N ASP A 251 -1.76 -26.51 -14.51
CA ASP A 251 -2.61 -25.88 -15.52
C ASP A 251 -2.05 -24.51 -15.95
N GLU A 252 -1.56 -24.41 -17.18
CA GLU A 252 -0.95 -23.19 -17.73
C GLU A 252 -1.91 -21.99 -17.79
N ASP A 253 -3.23 -22.23 -17.78
CA ASP A 253 -4.25 -21.17 -17.78
C ASP A 253 -4.53 -20.63 -16.36
N THR A 254 -3.90 -21.21 -15.33
CA THR A 254 -4.06 -20.78 -13.94
C THR A 254 -2.79 -20.16 -13.38
N LEU A 255 -2.95 -19.15 -12.52
CA LEU A 255 -1.83 -18.51 -11.83
C LEU A 255 -1.70 -19.00 -10.40
N GLU A 256 -0.48 -19.33 -10.01
CA GLU A 256 -0.07 -19.48 -8.61
C GLU A 256 0.49 -18.16 -8.08
N TYR A 257 0.04 -17.77 -6.89
CA TYR A 257 0.49 -16.56 -6.22
C TYR A 257 1.47 -16.92 -5.11
N HIS A 258 2.65 -16.30 -5.13
CA HIS A 258 3.75 -16.64 -4.27
C HIS A 258 4.09 -15.49 -3.32
N GLN A 259 4.26 -15.81 -2.04
CA GLN A 259 4.81 -14.92 -1.03
C GLN A 259 6.23 -15.38 -0.68
N TYR A 260 7.23 -14.51 -0.85
CA TYR A 260 8.63 -14.80 -0.51
C TYR A 260 9.16 -13.88 0.59
N PRO A 261 9.75 -14.40 1.69
CA PRO A 261 10.30 -13.58 2.76
C PRO A 261 11.56 -12.84 2.30
N ILE A 262 11.52 -11.51 2.32
CA ILE A 262 12.66 -10.64 1.99
C ILE A 262 13.55 -10.45 3.22
N SER A 263 12.92 -10.12 4.35
CA SER A 263 13.65 -9.86 5.60
C SER A 263 12.75 -9.95 6.82
N THR A 264 13.35 -10.31 7.94
CA THR A 264 12.75 -10.24 9.28
C THR A 264 13.67 -9.45 10.19
N THR A 265 13.14 -8.42 10.84
CA THR A 265 13.92 -7.56 11.75
C THR A 265 13.23 -7.44 13.08
N ASN A 266 13.94 -7.71 14.18
CA ASN A 266 13.48 -7.34 15.51
C ASN A 266 13.75 -5.84 15.75
N ILE A 267 12.68 -5.06 15.84
CA ILE A 267 12.73 -3.60 15.96
C ILE A 267 12.84 -3.10 17.41
N LYS A 268 12.80 -4.01 18.39
CA LYS A 268 12.92 -3.71 19.83
C LYS A 268 14.22 -4.20 20.46
N ASP A 269 14.88 -5.18 19.86
CA ASP A 269 16.07 -5.82 20.43
C ASP A 269 17.27 -4.86 20.48
N THR A 270 17.59 -4.21 19.35
CA THR A 270 18.71 -3.27 19.27
C THR A 270 18.35 -1.96 18.60
N TYR A 271 19.11 -0.90 18.92
CA TYR A 271 18.99 0.40 18.24
C TYR A 271 19.25 0.28 16.72
N GLN A 272 20.14 -0.62 16.32
CA GLN A 272 20.43 -0.88 14.92
C GLN A 272 19.24 -1.56 14.23
N GLY A 273 18.67 -2.62 14.83
CA GLY A 273 17.46 -3.28 14.34
C GLY A 273 16.27 -2.31 14.20
N HIS A 274 16.09 -1.39 15.14
CA HIS A 274 15.08 -0.34 15.03
C HIS A 274 15.31 0.60 13.83
N LYS A 275 16.57 1.00 13.56
CA LYS A 275 16.90 1.83 12.39
C LYS A 275 16.70 1.05 11.09
N ASP A 276 17.12 -0.21 11.05
CA ASP A 276 17.04 -1.05 9.86
C ASP A 276 15.61 -1.37 9.51
N GLY A 277 14.76 -1.73 10.48
CA GLY A 277 13.33 -1.93 10.25
C GLY A 277 12.63 -0.67 9.73
N ARG A 278 12.89 0.50 10.33
CA ARG A 278 12.34 1.77 9.83
C ARG A 278 12.84 2.14 8.44
N LYS A 279 14.12 1.88 8.14
CA LYS A 279 14.71 2.13 6.83
C LYS A 279 14.11 1.19 5.77
N GLY A 280 13.98 -0.10 6.11
CA GLY A 280 13.38 -1.11 5.24
C GLY A 280 11.96 -0.75 4.86
N LEU A 281 11.11 -0.44 5.84
CA LEU A 281 9.73 -0.02 5.57
C LEU A 281 9.66 1.24 4.70
N ARG A 282 10.46 2.27 5.01
CA ARG A 282 10.50 3.48 4.18
C ARG A 282 10.91 3.20 2.74
N ASN A 283 11.95 2.38 2.54
CA ASN A 283 12.43 2.03 1.21
C ASN A 283 11.35 1.30 0.40
N VAL A 284 10.60 0.39 1.04
CA VAL A 284 9.45 -0.29 0.42
C VAL A 284 8.38 0.71 0.04
N GLN A 285 8.00 1.64 0.94
CA GLN A 285 7.01 2.67 0.64
C GLN A 285 7.46 3.59 -0.51
N ASP A 286 8.72 4.02 -0.52
CA ASP A 286 9.29 4.86 -1.59
C ASP A 286 9.29 4.12 -2.93
N TYR A 287 9.63 2.83 -2.95
CA TYR A 287 9.57 1.99 -4.14
C TYR A 287 8.12 1.76 -4.62
N ALA A 288 7.22 1.37 -3.72
CA ALA A 288 5.80 1.17 -4.00
C ALA A 288 5.16 2.45 -4.58
N LYS A 289 5.53 3.62 -4.05
CA LYS A 289 5.12 4.90 -4.59
C LYS A 289 5.63 5.10 -6.02
N GLN A 290 6.92 4.89 -6.27
CA GLN A 290 7.48 5.00 -7.64
C GLN A 290 6.73 4.11 -8.63
N GLN A 291 6.47 2.86 -8.25
CA GLN A 291 5.75 1.89 -9.08
C GLN A 291 4.29 2.30 -9.32
N SER A 292 3.60 2.79 -8.29
CA SER A 292 2.22 3.29 -8.42
C SER A 292 2.13 4.49 -9.37
N TYR A 293 3.08 5.43 -9.29
CA TYR A 293 3.12 6.57 -10.21
C TYR A 293 3.44 6.14 -11.65
N ALA A 294 4.42 5.25 -11.83
CA ALA A 294 4.78 4.73 -13.14
C ALA A 294 3.59 4.01 -13.81
N MET A 295 2.91 3.12 -13.08
CA MET A 295 1.73 2.41 -13.55
C MET A 295 0.61 3.39 -13.97
N LYS A 296 0.31 4.37 -13.11
CA LYS A 296 -0.69 5.40 -13.40
C LYS A 296 -0.34 6.22 -14.63
N ASP A 297 0.93 6.62 -14.80
CA ASP A 297 1.36 7.38 -15.98
C ASP A 297 1.28 6.52 -17.26
N GLN A 298 1.68 5.25 -17.20
CA GLN A 298 1.58 4.30 -18.32
C GLN A 298 0.12 4.07 -18.76
N LEU A 299 -0.78 3.79 -17.81
CA LEU A 299 -2.21 3.59 -18.09
C LEU A 299 -2.84 4.82 -18.74
N LYS A 300 -2.54 6.02 -18.22
CA LYS A 300 -3.07 7.26 -18.77
C LYS A 300 -2.56 7.55 -20.18
N GLU A 301 -1.28 7.25 -20.44
CA GLU A 301 -0.71 7.39 -21.78
C GLU A 301 -1.32 6.38 -22.76
N HIS A 302 -1.45 5.11 -22.37
CA HIS A 302 -2.13 4.08 -23.16
C HIS A 302 -3.57 4.47 -23.51
N TRP A 303 -4.32 4.97 -22.52
CA TRP A 303 -5.69 5.46 -22.71
C TRP A 303 -5.74 6.60 -23.73
N LYS A 304 -4.85 7.58 -23.61
CA LYS A 304 -4.78 8.71 -24.54
C LYS A 304 -4.52 8.25 -25.97
N GLN A 305 -3.53 7.37 -26.16
CA GLN A 305 -3.16 6.86 -27.48
C GLN A 305 -4.26 6.05 -28.15
N ASN A 306 -5.09 5.34 -27.39
CA ASN A 306 -6.18 4.52 -27.94
C ASN A 306 -7.49 5.29 -28.08
N ARG A 307 -7.73 6.31 -27.25
CA ARG A 307 -8.87 7.22 -27.42
C ARG A 307 -8.78 7.98 -28.74
N ASP A 308 -7.59 8.40 -29.14
CA ASP A 308 -7.35 9.12 -30.40
C ASP A 308 -7.47 8.22 -31.64
N LYS A 309 -7.55 6.89 -31.47
CA LYS A 309 -7.73 5.90 -32.55
C LYS A 309 -9.18 5.46 -32.73
N LEU A 310 -10.08 5.79 -31.82
CA LEU A 310 -11.51 5.52 -31.99
C LEU A 310 -12.08 6.52 -33.01
N PRO A 311 -12.85 6.07 -34.03
CA PRO A 311 -13.51 6.99 -34.93
C PRO A 311 -14.44 7.92 -34.13
N PRO A 312 -14.63 9.18 -34.56
CA PRO A 312 -15.57 10.06 -33.89
C PRO A 312 -16.92 9.36 -33.89
N ILE A 313 -17.47 9.12 -32.71
CA ILE A 313 -18.87 8.73 -32.57
C ILE A 313 -19.64 9.91 -33.16
N THR A 314 -20.12 9.73 -34.38
CA THR A 314 -21.12 10.61 -34.95
C THR A 314 -22.32 10.47 -34.04
N GLU A 315 -22.61 11.52 -33.25
CA GLU A 315 -23.90 11.69 -32.59
C GLU A 315 -24.98 11.75 -33.68
N GLY A 316 -25.37 10.58 -34.16
CA GLY A 316 -26.59 10.38 -34.92
C GLY A 316 -27.76 10.50 -33.96
N ILE A 317 -28.14 11.73 -33.65
CA ILE A 317 -29.48 12.04 -33.14
C ILE A 317 -30.43 11.71 -34.29
N ASN A 318 -30.83 10.45 -34.39
CA ASN A 318 -32.03 10.08 -35.13
C ASN A 318 -33.22 10.48 -34.25
N PRO A 319 -34.04 11.47 -34.66
CA PRO A 319 -35.30 11.71 -33.97
C PRO A 319 -36.18 10.45 -34.10
N PRO A 320 -36.97 10.12 -33.08
CA PRO A 320 -37.87 8.98 -33.15
C PRO A 320 -38.88 9.19 -34.29
N PRO A 321 -39.29 8.11 -35.00
CA PRO A 321 -40.29 8.20 -36.03
C PRO A 321 -41.60 8.70 -35.40
N THR A 322 -42.11 9.81 -35.90
CA THR A 322 -43.44 10.33 -35.58
C THR A 322 -44.46 9.26 -35.93
N SER A 323 -45.14 8.71 -34.93
CA SER A 323 -46.27 7.81 -35.14
C SER A 323 -47.37 8.56 -35.87
N ASP A 324 -47.79 8.00 -36.99
CA ASP A 324 -48.99 8.39 -37.72
C ASP A 324 -50.19 8.43 -36.77
N MET A 325 -50.66 9.64 -36.45
CA MET A 325 -51.96 9.87 -35.83
C MET A 325 -53.01 9.82 -36.93
N GLU A 326 -53.70 8.69 -36.99
CA GLU A 326 -54.94 8.46 -37.72
C GLU A 326 -55.98 9.57 -37.37
N PRO A 327 -56.64 10.21 -38.35
CA PRO A 327 -57.62 11.24 -38.07
C PRO A 327 -58.94 10.63 -37.55
N PRO A 328 -59.64 11.30 -36.62
CA PRO A 328 -60.87 10.77 -36.03
C PRO A 328 -62.04 10.78 -37.04
N PRO A 329 -63.00 9.86 -36.90
CA PRO A 329 -64.15 9.78 -37.81
C PRO A 329 -65.13 10.94 -37.58
N PRO A 330 -65.92 11.32 -38.61
CA PRO A 330 -66.85 12.42 -38.53
C PRO A 330 -68.03 12.08 -37.62
N ALA A 331 -68.38 13.01 -36.74
CA ALA A 331 -69.58 12.95 -35.93
C ALA A 331 -70.83 13.02 -36.83
N THR A 332 -71.71 12.03 -36.72
CA THR A 332 -73.08 12.09 -37.23
C THR A 332 -73.97 12.82 -36.25
N ASP A 333 -74.65 13.85 -36.74
CA ASP A 333 -75.73 14.58 -36.05
C ASP A 333 -76.83 13.64 -35.53
N GLY A 334 -77.27 13.90 -34.31
CA GLY A 334 -78.41 13.29 -33.63
C GLY A 334 -78.69 14.01 -32.31
#